data_AF-A0AAV4U3T2-F1
#
_entry.id   AF-A0AAV4U3T2-F1
#
_cell.length_a   1.000
_cell.length_b   1.000
_cell.length_c   1.000
_cell.angle_alpha   90.00
_cell.angle_beta   90.00
_cell.angle_gamma   90.00
#
_symmetry.space_group_name_H-M   'P 1'
#
loop_
_entity.id
_entity.type
_entity.pdbx_description
1 polymer ?
#
loop_
_entity_poly.entity_id
_entity_poly.type
_entity_poly.pdbx_seq_one_letter_code
_entity_poly.pdbx_strand_id
1 'polypeptide(L)'
;MFDTFARIKRIQLAKYHKAPPDQKTSIELDPKKIFKQAIDNCKPVLSVTPVKKGGITYQVPVPVTSTLSTFMAMKWVIMAARDKEGPISFVEQLSKELLEAYQNEGRVIRRKQDLYKLCEANKAYAHYRWS
;
A
#
# COMPACT_ATOMS: atom_id res chain seq x y z
N MET A 1 8.50 -15.12 5.96
CA MET A 1 7.16 -14.59 6.34
C MET A 1 6.95 -14.66 7.85
N PHE A 2 7.20 -15.83 8.47
CA PHE A 2 7.14 -15.97 9.93
C PHE A 2 8.05 -14.98 10.66
N ASP A 3 9.27 -14.73 10.18
CA ASP A 3 10.20 -13.79 10.80
C ASP A 3 9.69 -12.34 10.78
N THR A 4 9.01 -11.94 9.70
CA THR A 4 8.37 -10.62 9.58
C THR A 4 7.24 -10.47 10.59
N PHE A 5 6.39 -11.48 10.73
CA PHE A 5 5.30 -11.45 11.72
C PHE A 5 5.81 -11.49 13.15
N ALA A 6 6.85 -12.28 13.43
CA ALA A 6 7.52 -12.29 14.73
C ALA A 6 8.08 -10.90 15.06
N ARG A 7 8.70 -10.24 14.08
CA ARG A 7 9.22 -8.88 14.25
C ARG A 7 8.13 -7.84 14.48
N ILE A 8 7.06 -7.85 13.68
CA ILE A 8 5.89 -6.96 13.87
C ILE A 8 5.32 -7.14 15.27
N LYS A 9 5.15 -8.39 15.72
CA LYS A 9 4.64 -8.70 17.07
C LYS A 9 5.56 -8.15 18.16
N ARG A 10 6.88 -8.30 18.03
CA ARG A 10 7.85 -7.72 18.99
C ARG A 10 7.75 -6.19 19.06
N ILE A 11 7.65 -5.51 17.91
CA ILE A 11 7.54 -4.05 17.84
C ILE A 11 6.24 -3.58 18.51
N GLN A 12 5.11 -4.21 18.20
CA GLN A 12 3.81 -3.85 18.78
C GLN A 12 3.75 -4.15 20.27
N LEU A 13 4.35 -5.24 20.74
CA LEU A 13 4.43 -5.55 22.17
C LEU A 13 5.28 -4.51 22.93
N ALA A 14 6.42 -4.11 22.36
CA ALA A 14 7.24 -3.05 22.92
C ALA A 14 6.47 -1.72 22.98
N LYS A 15 5.71 -1.38 21.92
CA LYS A 15 4.82 -0.21 21.90
C LYS A 15 3.73 -0.29 22.97
N TYR A 16 3.11 -1.45 23.14
CA TYR A 16 2.05 -1.71 24.12
C TYR A 16 2.54 -1.53 25.57
N HIS A 17 3.73 -2.04 25.90
CA HIS A 17 4.31 -1.88 27.24
C HIS A 17 4.72 -0.43 27.55
N LYS A 18 5.14 0.34 26.53
CA LYS A 18 5.52 1.75 26.69
C LYS A 18 4.30 2.68 26.79
N ALA A 19 3.14 2.28 26.28
CA ALA A 19 1.96 3.13 26.20
C ALA A 19 1.23 3.30 27.56
N PRO A 20 0.62 4.47 27.82
CA PRO A 20 -0.24 4.68 28.98
C PRO A 20 -1.52 3.82 28.89
N PRO A 21 -2.21 3.54 30.01
CA PRO A 21 -3.38 2.66 30.05
C PRO A 21 -4.45 2.99 29.01
N ASP A 22 -4.69 4.29 28.77
CA ASP A 22 -5.74 4.77 27.87
C ASP A 22 -5.49 4.38 26.39
N GLN A 23 -4.23 4.28 25.98
CA GLN A 23 -3.84 4.00 24.59
C GLN A 23 -3.60 2.52 24.32
N LYS A 24 -3.55 1.68 25.35
CA LYS A 24 -3.28 0.24 25.21
C LYS A 24 -4.33 -0.48 24.38
N THR A 25 -5.60 -0.08 24.51
CA THR A 25 -6.73 -0.68 23.79
C THR A 25 -6.64 -0.47 22.27
N SER A 26 -6.03 0.62 21.82
CA SER A 26 -5.90 0.96 20.40
C SER A 26 -4.76 0.22 19.70
N ILE A 27 -3.87 -0.43 20.46
CA ILE A 27 -2.69 -1.10 19.90
C ILE A 27 -3.04 -2.55 19.56
N GLU A 28 -3.13 -2.83 18.26
CA GLU A 28 -3.34 -4.20 17.77
C GLU A 28 -2.04 -5.01 17.88
N LEU A 29 -2.14 -6.21 18.46
CA LEU A 29 -1.00 -7.11 18.70
C LEU A 29 -0.93 -8.25 17.68
N ASP A 30 -2.04 -8.56 16.98
CA ASP A 30 -2.07 -9.62 15.99
C ASP A 30 -1.42 -9.17 14.66
N PRO A 31 -0.24 -9.72 14.29
CA PRO A 31 0.44 -9.35 13.05
C PRO A 31 -0.37 -9.72 11.80
N LYS A 32 -1.27 -10.71 11.87
CA LYS A 32 -2.11 -11.10 10.72
C LYS A 32 -3.16 -10.05 10.42
N LYS A 33 -3.78 -9.47 11.45
CA LYS A 33 -4.75 -8.37 11.30
C LYS A 33 -4.07 -7.12 10.76
N ILE A 34 -2.91 -6.76 11.31
CA ILE A 34 -2.09 -5.64 10.83
C ILE A 34 -1.77 -5.83 9.36
N PHE A 35 -1.31 -7.03 8.96
CA PHE A 35 -1.00 -7.34 7.57
C PHE A 35 -2.21 -7.17 6.65
N LYS A 36 -3.37 -7.75 7.00
CA LYS A 36 -4.59 -7.63 6.19
C LYS A 36 -5.01 -6.18 6.02
N GLN A 37 -5.08 -5.43 7.12
CA GLN A 37 -5.46 -4.02 7.09
C GLN A 37 -4.45 -3.16 6.33
N ALA A 38 -3.14 -3.41 6.47
CA ALA A 38 -2.11 -2.71 5.71
C ALA A 38 -2.28 -2.93 4.20
N ILE A 39 -2.54 -4.17 3.77
CA ILE A 39 -2.79 -4.47 2.35
C ILE A 39 -4.08 -3.79 1.88
N ASP A 40 -5.14 -3.79 2.68
CA ASP A 40 -6.40 -3.11 2.36
C ASP A 40 -6.21 -1.59 2.21
N ASN A 41 -5.42 -0.98 3.08
CA ASN A 41 -5.06 0.44 2.97
C ASN A 41 -4.26 0.75 1.70
N CYS A 42 -3.45 -0.19 1.23
CA CYS A 42 -2.64 -0.04 0.01
C CYS A 42 -3.41 -0.28 -1.30
N LYS A 43 -4.63 -0.84 -1.25
CA LYS A 43 -5.43 -1.17 -2.44
C LYS A 43 -5.80 0.08 -3.25
N PRO A 44 -5.45 0.15 -4.55
CA PRO A 44 -5.97 1.15 -5.46
C PRO A 44 -7.36 0.74 -6.00
N VAL A 45 -8.26 1.69 -6.14
CA VAL A 45 -9.60 1.50 -6.72
C VAL A 45 -9.59 1.86 -8.20
N LEU A 46 -8.77 2.82 -8.61
CA LEU A 46 -8.60 3.26 -9.98
C LEU A 46 -7.15 3.06 -10.42
N SER A 47 -6.96 2.73 -11.70
CA SER A 47 -5.67 2.73 -12.37
C SER A 47 -5.77 3.48 -13.69
N VAL A 48 -4.64 3.77 -14.31
CA VAL A 48 -4.61 4.32 -15.67
C VAL A 48 -4.22 3.25 -16.68
N THR A 49 -4.86 3.26 -17.84
CA THR A 49 -4.52 2.42 -18.99
C THR A 49 -4.20 3.32 -20.19
N PRO A 50 -3.09 3.08 -20.91
CA PRO A 50 -2.78 3.83 -22.11
C PRO A 50 -3.76 3.45 -23.23
N VAL A 51 -4.41 4.45 -23.82
CA VAL A 51 -5.30 4.29 -24.99
C VAL A 51 -4.81 5.22 -26.10
N LYS A 52 -4.61 4.67 -27.31
CA LYS A 52 -4.15 5.45 -28.46
C LYS A 52 -5.34 5.99 -29.25
N LYS A 53 -5.41 7.31 -29.42
CA LYS A 53 -6.47 7.98 -30.20
C LYS A 53 -5.88 9.15 -30.99
N GLY A 54 -6.15 9.21 -32.29
CA GLY A 54 -5.67 10.29 -33.16
C GLY A 54 -4.14 10.45 -33.16
N GLY A 55 -3.38 9.36 -33.05
CA GLY A 55 -1.91 9.38 -33.04
C GLY A 55 -1.26 9.67 -31.68
N ILE A 56 -2.01 10.14 -30.68
CA ILE A 56 -1.52 10.41 -29.31
C ILE A 56 -1.95 9.28 -28.36
N THR A 57 -1.15 9.00 -27.32
CA THR A 57 -1.50 8.03 -26.26
C THR A 57 -1.99 8.79 -25.02
N TYR A 58 -3.24 8.56 -24.64
CA TYR A 58 -3.86 9.12 -23.45
C TYR A 58 -3.80 8.13 -22.29
N GLN A 59 -3.61 8.64 -21.07
CA GLN A 59 -3.77 7.84 -19.85
C GLN A 59 -5.24 7.88 -19.44
N VAL A 60 -5.95 6.78 -19.64
CA VAL A 60 -7.39 6.70 -19.38
C VAL A 60 -7.62 6.06 -18.02
N PRO A 61 -8.32 6.72 -17.07
CA PRO A 61 -8.67 6.12 -15.79
C PRO A 61 -9.66 4.96 -15.96
N VAL A 62 -9.38 3.83 -15.32
CA VAL A 62 -10.20 2.63 -15.33
C VAL A 62 -10.38 2.07 -13.91
N PRO A 63 -11.57 1.52 -13.57
CA PRO A 63 -11.76 0.84 -12.31
C PRO A 63 -10.97 -0.48 -12.27
N VAL A 64 -10.34 -0.75 -11.14
CA VAL A 64 -9.53 -1.95 -10.91
C VAL A 64 -10.39 -3.04 -10.29
N THR A 65 -10.28 -4.28 -10.78
CA THR A 65 -10.96 -5.42 -10.16
C THR A 65 -10.35 -5.75 -8.79
N SER A 66 -11.13 -6.36 -7.89
CA SER A 66 -10.68 -6.68 -6.52
C SER A 66 -9.41 -7.55 -6.50
N THR A 67 -9.31 -8.52 -7.40
CA THR A 67 -8.13 -9.38 -7.57
C THR A 67 -6.90 -8.58 -8.00
N LEU A 68 -7.05 -7.71 -9.01
CA LEU A 68 -5.94 -6.89 -9.50
C LEU A 68 -5.51 -5.84 -8.47
N SER A 69 -6.46 -5.25 -7.75
CA SER A 69 -6.20 -4.28 -6.68
C SER A 69 -5.36 -4.90 -5.55
N THR A 70 -5.73 -6.12 -5.14
CA THR A 70 -4.98 -6.88 -4.13
C THR A 70 -3.58 -7.23 -4.63
N PHE A 71 -3.46 -7.68 -5.89
CA PHE A 71 -2.16 -7.97 -6.51
C PHE A 71 -1.27 -6.73 -6.59
N MET A 72 -1.81 -5.58 -7.00
CA MET A 72 -1.08 -4.31 -7.06
C MET A 72 -0.58 -3.89 -5.68
N ALA A 73 -1.43 -3.96 -4.65
CA ALA A 73 -1.04 -3.63 -3.28
C ALA A 73 0.11 -4.51 -2.79
N MET A 74 0.01 -5.83 -2.93
CA MET A 74 1.08 -6.77 -2.55
C MET A 74 2.36 -6.51 -3.34
N LYS A 75 2.26 -6.28 -4.65
CA LYS A 75 3.41 -5.97 -5.51
C LYS A 75 4.12 -4.70 -5.06
N TRP A 76 3.38 -3.63 -4.76
CA TRP A 76 3.97 -2.37 -4.30
C TRP A 76 4.67 -2.50 -2.96
N VAL A 77 4.09 -3.22 -2.00
CA VAL A 77 4.73 -3.49 -0.70
C VAL A 77 6.04 -4.26 -0.88
N ILE A 78 6.05 -5.32 -1.71
CA ILE A 78 7.27 -6.09 -1.98
C ILE A 78 8.32 -5.23 -2.67
N MET A 79 7.93 -4.40 -3.64
CA MET A 79 8.85 -3.49 -4.33
C MET A 79 9.45 -2.48 -3.35
N ALA A 80 8.63 -1.84 -2.51
CA ALA A 80 9.12 -0.90 -1.50
C ALA A 80 10.04 -1.57 -0.46
N ALA A 81 9.76 -2.83 -0.10
CA ALA A 81 10.63 -3.59 0.80
C ALA A 81 11.95 -4.02 0.17
N ARG A 82 11.99 -4.21 -1.16
CA ARG A 82 13.21 -4.49 -1.92
C ARG A 82 14.04 -3.24 -2.18
N ASP A 83 13.37 -2.10 -2.34
CA ASP A 83 13.97 -0.77 -2.49
C ASP A 83 14.41 -0.24 -1.12
N LYS A 84 15.45 -0.87 -0.60
CA LYS A 84 16.01 -0.62 0.74
C LYS A 84 17.16 0.38 0.65
N GLU A 85 17.17 1.31 1.58
CA GLU A 85 18.27 2.24 1.77
C GLU A 85 19.28 1.61 2.73
N GLY A 86 20.50 1.34 2.24
CA GLY A 86 21.59 0.81 3.06
C GLY A 86 21.51 -0.69 3.41
N PRO A 87 22.32 -1.17 4.38
CA PRO A 87 22.49 -2.58 4.70
C PRO A 87 21.38 -3.15 5.61
N ILE A 88 20.13 -2.78 5.36
CA ILE A 88 18.98 -3.27 6.14
C ILE A 88 18.52 -4.64 5.59
N SER A 89 18.12 -5.55 6.49
CA SER A 89 17.54 -6.83 6.09
C SER A 89 16.16 -6.64 5.44
N PHE A 90 15.84 -7.46 4.44
CA PHE A 90 14.51 -7.44 3.81
C PHE A 90 13.37 -7.61 4.81
N VAL A 91 13.57 -8.46 5.84
CA VAL A 91 12.56 -8.72 6.87
C VAL A 91 12.27 -7.46 7.69
N GLU A 92 13.31 -6.68 7.98
CA GLU A 92 13.22 -5.44 8.73
C GLU A 92 12.50 -4.36 7.91
N GLN A 93 12.92 -4.16 6.67
CA GLN A 93 12.28 -3.20 5.78
C GLN A 93 10.80 -3.56 5.54
N LEU A 94 10.50 -4.84 5.27
CA LEU A 94 9.12 -5.28 5.06
C LEU A 94 8.25 -5.06 6.30
N SER A 95 8.78 -5.33 7.51
CA SER A 95 8.03 -5.07 8.75
C SER A 95 7.75 -3.58 8.96
N LYS A 96 8.68 -2.71 8.58
CA LYS A 96 8.54 -1.25 8.63
C LYS A 96 7.47 -0.77 7.65
N GLU A 97 7.56 -1.15 6.38
CA GLU A 97 6.59 -0.77 5.34
C GLU A 97 5.16 -1.22 5.69
N LEU A 98 4.99 -2.43 6.26
CA LEU A 98 3.68 -2.93 6.67
C LEU A 98 3.09 -2.13 7.84
N LEU A 99 3.92 -1.71 8.79
CA LEU A 99 3.48 -0.90 9.93
C LEU A 99 3.12 0.54 9.52
N GLU A 100 3.91 1.14 8.63
CA GLU A 100 3.61 2.46 8.05
C GLU A 100 2.33 2.40 7.22
N ALA A 101 2.18 1.40 6.35
CA ALA A 101 0.96 1.20 5.57
C ALA A 101 -0.29 0.97 6.44
N TYR A 102 -0.15 0.26 7.56
CA TYR A 102 -1.22 0.11 8.55
C TYR A 102 -1.68 1.46 9.12
N GLN A 103 -0.77 2.41 9.27
CA GLN A 103 -1.05 3.78 9.73
C GLN A 103 -1.47 4.73 8.61
N ASN A 104 -1.65 4.24 7.37
CA ASN A 104 -1.89 5.05 6.17
C ASN A 104 -0.72 6.01 5.84
N GLU A 105 0.49 5.63 6.19
CA GLU A 105 1.71 6.35 5.91
C GLU A 105 2.68 5.51 5.07
N GLY A 106 3.81 6.10 4.70
CA GLY A 106 4.88 5.42 3.98
C GLY A 106 4.78 5.49 2.46
N ARG A 107 5.77 4.88 1.80
CA ARG A 107 6.01 5.02 0.36
C ARG A 107 4.92 4.37 -0.48
N VAL A 108 4.37 3.26 -0.01
CA VAL A 108 3.30 2.54 -0.71
C VAL A 108 2.01 3.35 -0.74
N ILE A 109 1.65 4.00 0.37
CA ILE A 109 0.46 4.84 0.45
C ILE A 109 0.62 6.10 -0.40
N ARG A 110 1.80 6.72 -0.39
CA ARG A 110 2.11 7.84 -1.29
C ARG A 110 1.94 7.44 -2.76
N ARG A 111 2.45 6.27 -3.16
CA ARG A 111 2.27 5.75 -4.52
C ARG A 111 0.79 5.56 -4.90
N LYS A 112 -0.04 5.07 -3.96
CA LYS A 112 -1.49 4.98 -4.14
C LYS A 112 -2.11 6.37 -4.34
N GLN A 113 -1.74 7.36 -3.53
CA GLN A 113 -2.23 8.74 -3.65
C GLN A 113 -1.81 9.40 -4.96
N ASP A 114 -0.57 9.20 -5.39
CA ASP A 114 -0.07 9.73 -6.66
C ASP A 114 -0.82 9.13 -7.86
N LEU A 115 -1.17 7.83 -7.80
CA LEU A 115 -2.03 7.21 -8.80
C LEU A 115 -3.44 7.82 -8.81
N TYR A 116 -4.02 8.12 -7.66
CA TYR A 116 -5.32 8.80 -7.61
C TYR A 116 -5.28 10.21 -8.20
N LYS A 117 -4.25 11.00 -7.87
CA LYS A 117 -4.05 12.33 -8.45
C LYS A 117 -3.91 12.26 -9.97
N LEU A 118 -3.18 11.25 -10.47
CA LEU A 118 -3.04 11.02 -11.91
C LEU A 118 -4.38 10.64 -12.56
N CYS A 119 -5.18 9.80 -11.91
CA CYS A 119 -6.52 9.44 -12.38
C CYS A 119 -7.46 10.66 -12.38
N GLU A 120 -7.39 11.50 -11.35
CA GLU A 120 -8.20 12.71 -11.22
C GLU A 120 -7.86 13.75 -12.30
N ALA A 121 -6.57 13.98 -12.54
CA ALA A 121 -6.10 14.88 -13.60
C ALA A 121 -6.57 14.43 -15.01
N ASN A 122 -6.71 13.11 -15.22
CA ASN A 122 -7.11 12.53 -16.50
C ASN A 122 -8.58 12.11 -16.55
N LYS A 123 -9.41 12.52 -15.57
CA LYS A 123 -10.83 12.13 -15.48
C LYS A 123 -11.62 12.47 -16.74
N ALA A 124 -11.26 13.55 -17.44
CA ALA A 124 -11.89 13.95 -18.69
C ALA A 124 -11.78 12.86 -19.77
N TYR A 125 -10.70 12.06 -19.79
CA TYR A 125 -10.48 11.02 -20.80
C TYR A 125 -11.18 9.69 -20.51
N ALA A 126 -11.95 9.57 -19.42
CA ALA A 126 -12.65 8.33 -19.06
C ALA A 126 -13.56 7.80 -20.19
N HIS A 127 -14.08 8.69 -21.03
CA HIS A 127 -14.93 8.34 -22.18
C HIS A 127 -14.18 7.65 -23.33
N TYR A 128 -12.84 7.69 -23.36
CA TYR A 128 -12.04 6.95 -24.34
C TYR A 128 -11.97 5.44 -24.05
N ARG A 129 -12.58 4.98 -22.95
CA ARG A 129 -12.64 3.55 -22.62
C ARG A 129 -13.57 2.74 -23.53
N TRP A 130 -14.66 3.35 -24.01
CA TRP A 130 -15.72 2.69 -24.79
C TRP A 130 -15.79 3.17 -26.24
N SER A 131 -15.07 4.23 -26.58
CA SER A 131 -15.13 4.91 -27.88
C SER A 131 -14.01 4.50 -28.83
#